data_AF-A0A928VIP0-F1
#
_entry.id   AF-A0A928VIP0-F1
#
_cell.length_a   1.000
_cell.length_b   1.000
_cell.length_c   1.000
_cell.angle_alpha   90.00
_cell.angle_beta   90.00
_cell.angle_gamma   90.00
#
_symmetry.space_group_name_H-M   'P 1'
#
loop_
_entity.id
_entity.type
_entity.pdbx_description
1 polymer ?
#
loop_
_entity_poly.entity_id
_entity_poly.type
_entity_poly.pdbx_seq_one_letter_code
_entity_poly.pdbx_strand_id
1 'polypeptide(L)'
;MGSRLPLLPWLHRVIGIPHTHLQVRLRGNNLYILTEGRNCPDRSLIFTHLVRALAKTEIETLLPPSQPKIYQVILYGRKVGESRPEWADVIHLAQLDRYLENLDDPKTEVTVAIELANLGMARRGRPDAIARYLSEALTSLGVAVRASVKSAALPDDAGMPQTANLSSVLSSTASLTPQALLNRLWVVCESAYSPDSTLLTETIAQRLRDLELDGFRDAIIFSRVRGETNPEWVLRVDLTPPKEMLKDWARWGDIEALTRLMNDAVRDQGVEISATLMDITLHVTAQRETPPEKQRLLAAIAPLIDTIAPQGIHAMAVYGLSGSPNPMPHLSIPDSPVWVQWMDLPAKEHPALSESTRD
;
A
#
# COMPACT_ATOMS: atom_id res chain seq x y z
N MET A 1 -11.49 25.12 -22.20
CA MET A 1 -10.32 26.03 -22.33
C MET A 1 -9.36 25.69 -21.21
N GLY A 2 -8.21 25.09 -21.53
CA GLY A 2 -7.29 24.53 -20.55
C GLY A 2 -6.48 25.63 -19.84
N SER A 3 -6.77 25.85 -18.56
CA SER A 3 -5.92 26.62 -17.67
C SER A 3 -4.54 25.97 -17.63
N ARG A 4 -3.56 26.58 -18.33
CA ARG A 4 -2.15 26.18 -18.21
C ARG A 4 -1.73 26.47 -16.76
N LEU A 5 -1.67 25.42 -15.95
CA LEU A 5 -1.15 25.49 -14.59
C LEU A 5 0.27 26.08 -14.65
N PRO A 6 0.63 27.06 -13.78
CA PRO A 6 1.98 27.64 -13.73
C PRO A 6 3.05 26.59 -13.35
N LEU A 7 2.61 25.45 -12.82
CA LEU A 7 3.44 24.30 -12.49
C LEU A 7 4.23 23.73 -13.67
N LEU A 8 3.64 23.59 -14.86
CA LEU A 8 4.32 22.96 -16.01
C LEU A 8 5.45 23.88 -16.55
N PRO A 9 5.25 25.20 -16.76
CA PRO A 9 6.34 26.13 -17.05
C PRO A 9 7.42 26.20 -15.96
N TRP A 10 7.02 26.12 -14.68
CA TRP A 10 7.97 26.09 -13.56
C TRP A 10 8.82 24.81 -13.59
N LEU A 11 8.21 23.64 -13.80
CA LEU A 11 8.92 22.36 -13.91
C LEU A 11 9.89 22.34 -15.08
N HIS A 12 9.52 22.90 -16.24
CA HIS A 12 10.45 23.03 -17.36
C HIS A 12 11.69 23.86 -16.99
N ARG A 13 11.52 24.92 -16.20
CA ARG A 13 12.62 25.76 -15.72
C ARG A 13 13.50 25.06 -14.68
N VAL A 14 12.87 24.31 -13.77
CA VAL A 14 13.55 23.58 -12.69
C VAL A 14 14.35 22.41 -13.25
N ILE A 15 13.73 21.59 -14.09
CA ILE A 15 14.36 20.40 -14.64
C ILE A 15 15.47 20.81 -15.61
N GLY A 16 15.24 21.82 -16.46
CA GLY A 16 16.29 22.49 -17.22
C GLY A 16 17.01 21.62 -18.27
N ILE A 17 16.51 20.41 -18.55
CA ILE A 17 17.10 19.50 -19.54
C ILE A 17 16.52 19.81 -20.93
N PRO A 18 17.36 20.09 -21.94
CA PRO A 18 16.90 20.33 -23.30
C PRO A 18 16.37 19.03 -23.94
N HIS A 19 15.29 19.16 -24.71
CA HIS A 19 14.62 18.06 -25.45
C HIS A 19 13.89 17.01 -24.58
N THR A 20 13.54 17.35 -23.35
CA THR A 20 12.74 16.49 -22.45
C THR A 20 11.28 16.91 -22.48
N HIS A 21 10.39 15.98 -22.77
CA HIS A 21 8.95 16.15 -22.69
C HIS A 21 8.50 15.89 -21.25
N LEU A 22 7.77 16.85 -20.66
CA LEU A 22 7.27 16.76 -19.31
C LEU A 22 5.76 16.60 -19.34
N GLN A 23 5.26 15.58 -18.64
CA GLN A 23 3.85 15.42 -18.37
C GLN A 23 3.61 15.48 -16.88
N VAL A 24 2.54 16.17 -16.49
CA VAL A 24 2.21 16.35 -15.10
C VAL A 24 0.77 15.94 -14.91
N ARG A 25 0.53 15.12 -13.89
CA ARG A 25 -0.81 14.69 -13.53
C ARG A 25 -0.99 14.84 -12.05
N LEU A 26 -2.11 15.42 -11.67
CA LEU A 26 -2.51 15.47 -10.29
C LEU A 26 -3.56 14.40 -9.99
N ARG A 27 -3.41 13.70 -8.87
CA ARG A 27 -4.43 12.77 -8.38
C ARG A 27 -4.43 12.76 -6.86
N GLY A 28 -5.50 13.28 -6.26
CA GLY A 28 -5.61 13.43 -4.80
C GLY A 28 -4.50 14.33 -4.25
N ASN A 29 -3.80 13.84 -3.22
CA ASN A 29 -2.73 14.57 -2.53
C ASN A 29 -1.33 14.28 -3.12
N ASN A 30 -1.28 13.69 -4.31
CA ASN A 30 -0.06 13.27 -4.96
C ASN A 30 0.12 13.98 -6.31
N LEU A 31 1.33 14.48 -6.53
CA LEU A 31 1.75 15.03 -7.81
C LEU A 31 2.55 13.99 -8.59
N TYR A 32 2.11 13.64 -9.79
CA TYR A 32 2.84 12.74 -10.67
C TYR A 32 3.52 13.55 -11.77
N ILE A 33 4.83 13.39 -11.91
CA ILE A 33 5.65 14.05 -12.91
C ILE A 33 6.33 12.97 -13.74
N LEU A 34 6.02 12.93 -15.03
CA LEU A 34 6.66 12.05 -15.99
C LEU A 34 7.63 12.87 -16.84
N THR A 35 8.86 12.40 -16.91
CA THR A 35 9.95 12.98 -17.68
C THR A 35 10.35 12.02 -18.80
N GLU A 36 10.27 12.49 -20.04
CA GLU A 36 10.50 11.66 -21.23
C GLU A 36 11.59 12.30 -22.10
N GLY A 37 12.61 11.54 -22.46
CA GLY A 37 13.70 12.03 -23.32
C GLY A 37 14.04 11.05 -24.43
N ARG A 38 14.80 11.52 -25.45
CA ARG A 38 15.37 10.61 -26.47
C ARG A 38 16.25 9.53 -25.82
N ASN A 39 17.03 9.95 -24.83
CA ASN A 39 17.63 9.07 -23.82
C ASN A 39 16.85 9.22 -22.52
N CYS A 40 16.85 8.18 -21.70
CA CYS A 40 16.23 8.25 -20.39
C CYS A 40 16.90 9.36 -19.57
N PRO A 41 16.13 10.33 -19.07
CA PRO A 41 16.72 11.45 -18.38
C PRO A 41 17.35 11.00 -17.05
N ASP A 42 18.45 11.66 -16.69
CA ASP A 42 19.21 11.32 -15.50
C ASP A 42 18.37 11.54 -14.23
N ARG A 43 18.14 10.44 -13.52
CA ARG A 43 17.37 10.39 -12.29
C ARG A 43 17.91 11.35 -11.23
N SER A 44 19.22 11.30 -10.97
CA SER A 44 19.85 12.06 -9.90
C SER A 44 19.82 13.55 -10.18
N LEU A 45 20.04 13.94 -11.44
CA LEU A 45 20.01 15.34 -11.86
C LEU A 45 18.60 15.93 -11.69
N ILE A 46 17.57 15.20 -12.11
CA ILE A 46 16.17 15.64 -11.96
C ILE A 46 15.78 15.71 -10.49
N PHE A 47 16.12 14.69 -9.71
CA PHE A 47 15.80 14.62 -8.28
C PHE A 47 16.42 15.81 -7.53
N THR A 48 17.72 16.07 -7.72
CA THR A 48 18.43 17.17 -7.07
C THR A 48 17.87 18.53 -7.45
N HIS A 49 17.62 18.76 -8.74
CA HIS A 49 17.03 20.02 -9.21
C HIS A 49 15.65 20.24 -8.61
N LEU A 50 14.83 19.19 -8.55
CA LEU A 50 13.48 19.29 -8.06
C LEU A 50 13.42 19.48 -6.55
N VAL A 51 14.19 18.74 -5.77
CA VAL A 51 14.29 18.92 -4.31
C VAL A 51 14.73 20.34 -3.96
N ARG A 52 15.80 20.85 -4.60
CA ARG A 52 16.28 22.22 -4.37
C ARG A 52 15.26 23.29 -4.76
N ALA A 53 14.45 23.03 -5.79
CA ALA A 53 13.42 23.96 -6.23
C ALA A 53 12.18 23.93 -5.34
N LEU A 54 11.75 22.74 -4.90
CA LEU A 54 10.64 22.55 -3.97
C LEU A 54 10.96 23.16 -2.60
N ALA A 55 12.23 23.17 -2.20
CA ALA A 55 12.66 23.79 -0.95
C ALA A 55 12.52 25.31 -0.97
N LYS A 56 12.64 25.91 -2.15
CA LYS A 56 12.62 27.36 -2.36
C LYS A 56 11.25 27.87 -2.79
N THR A 57 10.36 26.97 -3.22
CA THR A 57 9.07 27.32 -3.80
C THR A 57 7.98 26.48 -3.16
N GLU A 58 7.02 27.13 -2.49
CA GLU A 58 5.81 26.46 -2.03
C GLU A 58 5.01 25.97 -3.24
N ILE A 59 4.97 24.65 -3.43
CA ILE A 59 4.28 24.01 -4.57
C ILE A 59 2.78 24.33 -4.57
N GLU A 60 2.26 24.58 -3.36
CA GLU A 60 1.07 25.32 -2.93
C GLU A 60 0.57 26.35 -3.95
N THR A 61 1.50 27.26 -4.25
CA THR A 61 1.28 28.48 -5.05
C THR A 61 1.21 28.21 -6.55
N LEU A 62 1.62 27.02 -6.98
CA LEU A 62 1.67 26.62 -8.40
C LEU A 62 0.45 25.80 -8.82
N LEU A 63 -0.45 25.50 -7.89
CA LEU A 63 -1.61 24.64 -8.05
C LEU A 63 -2.91 25.45 -8.04
N PRO A 64 -4.03 24.90 -8.56
CA PRO A 64 -5.34 25.53 -8.43
C PRO A 64 -5.74 25.68 -6.96
N PRO A 65 -6.43 26.77 -6.59
CA PRO A 65 -6.86 27.01 -5.21
C PRO A 65 -7.87 25.99 -4.67
N SER A 66 -8.47 25.17 -5.54
CA SER A 66 -9.43 24.12 -5.18
C SER A 66 -8.79 22.78 -4.82
N GLN A 67 -7.46 22.71 -4.76
CA GLN A 67 -6.74 21.45 -4.69
C GLN A 67 -6.25 21.14 -3.27
N PRO A 68 -6.39 19.88 -2.79
CA PRO A 68 -5.88 19.51 -1.47
C PRO A 68 -4.35 19.58 -1.40
N LYS A 69 -3.83 19.72 -0.18
CA LYS A 69 -2.41 19.81 0.10
C LYS A 69 -1.67 18.58 -0.45
N ILE A 70 -0.59 18.83 -1.18
CA ILE A 70 0.24 17.76 -1.72
C ILE A 70 1.18 17.28 -0.63
N TYR A 71 1.25 15.96 -0.43
CA TYR A 71 2.19 15.35 0.52
C TYR A 71 3.38 14.70 -0.17
N GLN A 72 3.19 14.24 -1.42
CA GLN A 72 4.17 13.46 -2.16
C GLN A 72 4.25 13.88 -3.62
N VAL A 73 5.46 13.90 -4.15
CA VAL A 73 5.75 14.09 -5.57
C VAL A 73 6.38 12.81 -6.10
N ILE A 74 5.77 12.22 -7.12
CA ILE A 74 6.18 10.96 -7.71
C ILE A 74 6.75 11.26 -9.09
N LEU A 75 8.04 11.00 -9.26
CA LEU A 75 8.79 11.21 -10.48
C LEU A 75 8.91 9.91 -11.26
N TYR A 76 8.75 10.01 -12.57
CA TYR A 76 9.02 8.92 -13.49
C TYR A 76 9.99 9.39 -14.58
N GLY A 77 10.93 8.54 -14.96
CA GLY A 77 11.77 8.74 -16.14
C GLY A 77 11.59 7.63 -17.14
N ARG A 78 11.44 7.99 -18.43
CA ARG A 78 11.39 7.01 -19.52
C ARG A 78 11.98 7.52 -20.82
N LYS A 79 12.28 6.60 -21.73
CA LYS A 79 12.59 6.90 -23.12
C LYS A 79 11.30 7.16 -23.90
N VAL A 80 11.38 8.06 -24.88
CA VAL A 80 10.25 8.36 -25.78
C VAL A 80 9.84 7.09 -26.52
N GLY A 81 8.56 6.72 -26.40
CA GLY A 81 7.96 5.55 -27.05
C GLY A 81 7.80 4.32 -26.15
N GLU A 82 8.38 4.30 -24.94
CA GLU A 82 8.20 3.18 -24.01
C GLU A 82 6.96 3.34 -23.12
N SER A 83 6.21 2.24 -22.94
CA SER A 83 5.00 2.22 -22.12
C SER A 83 5.29 2.17 -20.62
N ARG A 84 6.50 1.73 -20.22
CA ARG A 84 6.90 1.60 -18.81
C ARG A 84 8.02 2.58 -18.47
N PRO A 85 8.02 3.16 -17.25
CA PRO A 85 9.14 3.98 -16.79
C PRO A 85 10.37 3.13 -16.48
N GLU A 86 11.55 3.64 -16.84
CA GLU A 86 12.84 3.02 -16.55
C GLU A 86 13.22 3.23 -15.07
N TRP A 87 12.78 4.34 -14.47
CA TRP A 87 12.89 4.59 -13.04
C TRP A 87 11.69 5.38 -12.50
N ALA A 88 11.45 5.24 -11.20
CA ALA A 88 10.44 5.97 -10.46
C ALA A 88 10.97 6.35 -9.08
N ASP A 89 10.76 7.60 -8.65
CA ASP A 89 11.15 8.09 -7.33
C ASP A 89 9.99 8.80 -6.65
N VAL A 90 10.00 8.84 -5.32
CA VAL A 90 9.01 9.55 -4.51
C VAL A 90 9.72 10.55 -3.61
N ILE A 91 9.28 11.80 -3.66
CA ILE A 91 9.75 12.89 -2.81
C ILE A 91 8.63 13.20 -1.82
N HIS A 92 8.92 13.00 -0.54
CA HIS A 92 8.04 13.40 0.55
C HIS A 92 8.28 14.87 0.89
N LEU A 93 7.27 15.72 0.69
CA LEU A 93 7.41 17.17 0.92
C LEU A 93 7.69 17.51 2.39
N ALA A 94 7.23 16.67 3.33
CA ALA A 94 7.53 16.81 4.76
C ALA A 94 8.98 16.45 5.15
N GLN A 95 9.75 15.86 4.24
CA GLN A 95 11.14 15.42 4.48
C GLN A 95 12.13 16.23 3.64
N LEU A 96 11.73 17.39 3.14
CA LEU A 96 12.51 18.16 2.19
C LEU A 96 13.82 18.69 2.79
N ASP A 97 13.79 19.13 4.04
CA ASP A 97 14.97 19.54 4.79
C ASP A 97 15.99 18.40 4.90
N ARG A 98 15.53 17.17 5.16
CA ARG A 98 16.39 15.97 5.17
C ARG A 98 17.00 15.71 3.80
N TYR A 99 16.25 15.91 2.71
CA TYR A 99 16.83 15.76 1.36
C TYR A 99 17.84 16.86 1.04
N LEU A 100 17.64 18.10 1.50
CA LEU A 100 18.56 19.23 1.30
C LEU A 100 19.85 19.07 2.11
N GLU A 101 19.75 18.68 3.37
CA GLU A 101 20.89 18.37 4.23
C GLU A 101 21.80 17.31 3.60
N ASN A 102 21.21 16.35 2.87
CA ASN A 102 21.93 15.32 2.14
C ASN A 102 22.51 15.80 0.78
N LEU A 103 22.17 16.99 0.28
CA LEU A 103 22.61 17.52 -1.02
C LEU A 103 23.73 18.57 -0.93
N ASP A 104 24.04 19.10 0.26
CA ASP A 104 25.08 20.12 0.48
C ASP A 104 26.46 19.53 0.84
N ASP A 105 26.55 18.20 0.98
CA ASP A 105 27.83 17.48 1.15
C ASP A 105 28.24 16.81 -0.18
N PRO A 106 29.35 17.22 -0.83
CA PRO A 106 29.77 16.71 -2.14
C PRO A 106 30.15 15.22 -2.14
N LYS A 107 30.09 14.54 -0.98
CA LYS A 107 30.28 13.10 -0.83
C LYS A 107 29.00 12.27 -1.00
N THR A 108 27.82 12.92 -1.16
CA THR A 108 26.51 12.29 -0.91
C THR A 108 25.62 12.10 -2.14
N GLU A 109 25.95 12.66 -3.32
CA GLU A 109 25.24 12.33 -4.59
C GLU A 109 25.33 10.84 -4.95
N VAL A 110 26.47 10.22 -4.63
CA VAL A 110 26.67 8.77 -4.77
C VAL A 110 25.85 8.02 -3.71
N THR A 111 25.74 8.56 -2.49
CA THR A 111 25.02 7.95 -1.36
C THR A 111 23.51 7.98 -1.52
N VAL A 112 22.90 9.08 -2.00
CA VAL A 112 21.44 9.18 -2.25
C VAL A 112 21.03 8.28 -3.41
N ALA A 113 21.82 8.23 -4.49
CA ALA A 113 21.57 7.31 -5.60
C ALA A 113 21.66 5.84 -5.14
N ILE A 114 22.62 5.53 -4.26
CA ILE A 114 22.78 4.23 -3.62
C ILE A 114 21.64 3.96 -2.64
N GLU A 115 21.14 4.91 -1.86
CA GLU A 115 20.06 4.73 -0.89
C GLU A 115 18.69 4.53 -1.55
N LEU A 116 18.36 5.28 -2.60
CA LEU A 116 17.14 5.01 -3.38
C LEU A 116 17.25 3.72 -4.19
N ALA A 117 18.45 3.39 -4.71
CA ALA A 117 18.68 2.07 -5.32
C ALA A 117 18.55 0.96 -4.27
N ASN A 118 19.04 1.18 -3.05
CA ASN A 118 18.92 0.24 -1.93
C ASN A 118 17.47 0.09 -1.50
N LEU A 119 16.68 1.16 -1.44
CA LEU A 119 15.26 1.07 -1.13
C LEU A 119 14.52 0.29 -2.21
N GLY A 120 14.75 0.58 -3.50
CA GLY A 120 14.18 -0.18 -4.61
C GLY A 120 14.63 -1.65 -4.62
N MET A 121 15.88 -1.93 -4.24
CA MET A 121 16.40 -3.29 -4.07
C MET A 121 15.79 -3.99 -2.86
N ALA A 122 15.54 -3.26 -1.76
CA ALA A 122 14.88 -3.79 -0.58
C ALA A 122 13.44 -4.18 -0.90
N ARG A 123 12.69 -3.31 -1.58
CA ARG A 123 11.32 -3.61 -2.07
C ARG A 123 11.26 -4.85 -2.94
N ARG A 124 12.25 -5.02 -3.82
CA ARG A 124 12.39 -6.23 -4.67
C ARG A 124 12.89 -7.46 -3.92
N GLY A 125 13.03 -7.40 -2.59
CA GLY A 125 13.38 -8.58 -1.80
C GLY A 125 14.86 -8.86 -1.59
N ARG A 126 15.77 -7.94 -1.93
CA ARG A 126 17.21 -8.21 -1.77
C ARG A 126 17.60 -8.17 -0.28
N PRO A 127 18.13 -9.28 0.27
CA PRO A 127 18.39 -9.40 1.70
C PRO A 127 19.36 -8.33 2.22
N ASP A 128 20.47 -8.08 1.51
CA ASP A 128 21.46 -7.09 1.96
C ASP A 128 20.87 -5.66 2.03
N ALA A 129 19.98 -5.33 1.10
CA ALA A 129 19.31 -4.05 1.07
C ALA A 129 18.25 -3.91 2.19
N ILE A 130 17.50 -4.98 2.47
CA ILE A 130 16.56 -5.05 3.60
C ILE A 130 17.30 -4.91 4.93
N ALA A 131 18.41 -5.63 5.11
CA ALA A 131 19.22 -5.56 6.32
C ALA A 131 19.74 -4.14 6.57
N ARG A 132 20.17 -3.46 5.50
CA ARG A 132 20.62 -2.07 5.56
C ARG A 132 19.50 -1.10 5.92
N TYR A 133 18.33 -1.25 5.29
CA TYR A 133 17.15 -0.43 5.58
C TYR A 133 16.69 -0.57 7.04
N LEU A 134 16.64 -1.81 7.56
CA LEU A 134 16.30 -2.05 8.96
C LEU A 134 17.38 -1.53 9.91
N SER A 135 18.66 -1.67 9.53
CA SER A 135 19.77 -1.15 10.32
C SER A 135 19.71 0.37 10.47
N GLU A 136 19.27 1.11 9.45
CA GLU A 136 19.08 2.57 9.53
C GLU A 136 18.15 2.96 10.70
N ALA A 137 17.03 2.23 10.86
CA ALA A 137 16.07 2.49 11.92
C ALA A 137 16.52 1.98 13.30
N LEU A 138 17.38 0.96 13.36
CA LEU A 138 17.73 0.24 14.58
C LEU A 138 19.15 0.57 15.10
N THR A 139 19.94 1.33 14.34
CA THR A 139 21.30 1.75 14.73
C THR A 139 21.27 2.57 16.03
N SER A 140 20.26 3.43 16.21
CA SER A 140 20.07 4.21 17.44
C SER A 140 19.84 3.34 18.68
N LEU A 141 19.39 2.09 18.49
CA LEU A 141 19.15 1.09 19.53
C LEU A 141 20.35 0.14 19.72
N GLY A 142 21.46 0.34 19.01
CA GLY A 142 22.65 -0.51 19.11
C GLY A 142 22.45 -1.93 18.56
N VAL A 143 21.52 -2.10 17.62
CA VAL A 143 21.17 -3.40 17.01
C VAL A 143 21.75 -3.48 15.60
N ALA A 144 22.57 -4.50 15.35
CA ALA A 144 23.04 -4.89 14.03
C ALA A 144 22.02 -5.83 13.37
N VAL A 145 21.77 -5.66 12.06
CA VAL A 145 20.78 -6.48 11.33
C VAL A 145 21.46 -7.27 10.22
N ARG A 146 21.10 -8.54 10.09
CA ARG A 146 21.42 -9.39 8.95
C ARG A 146 20.12 -9.97 8.40
N ALA A 147 19.91 -9.90 7.10
CA ALA A 147 18.77 -10.56 6.46
C ALA A 147 19.24 -11.66 5.50
N SER A 148 18.41 -12.67 5.32
CA SER A 148 18.62 -13.79 4.42
C SER A 148 17.27 -14.27 3.92
N VAL A 149 17.25 -14.86 2.73
CA VAL A 149 16.02 -15.45 2.17
C VAL A 149 16.14 -16.96 2.25
N LYS A 150 15.12 -17.60 2.83
CA LYS A 150 14.95 -19.05 2.72
C LYS A 150 13.74 -19.33 1.85
N SER A 151 14.00 -19.87 0.67
CA SER A 151 12.95 -20.42 -0.19
C SER A 151 12.68 -21.86 0.23
N ALA A 152 11.43 -22.20 0.49
CA ALA A 152 11.02 -23.59 0.54
C ALA A 152 11.19 -24.17 -0.87
N ALA A 153 12.07 -25.15 -1.05
CA ALA A 153 12.09 -25.92 -2.28
C ALA A 153 10.76 -26.65 -2.39
N LEU A 154 10.09 -26.52 -3.54
CA LEU A 154 9.13 -27.54 -3.96
C LEU A 154 9.95 -28.84 -4.08
N PRO A 155 9.59 -29.93 -3.39
CA PRO A 155 10.32 -31.17 -3.50
C PRO A 155 10.21 -31.69 -4.94
N ASP A 156 11.30 -31.60 -5.70
CA ASP A 156 11.46 -32.28 -6.98
C ASP A 156 11.55 -33.79 -6.70
N ASP A 157 10.46 -34.47 -7.07
CA ASP A 157 10.37 -35.86 -7.53
C ASP A 157 11.24 -36.94 -6.82
N ALA A 158 10.70 -37.50 -5.73
CA ALA A 158 10.83 -38.93 -5.40
C ALA A 158 9.83 -39.32 -4.30
N GLY A 159 8.60 -39.66 -4.69
CA GLY A 159 7.63 -40.39 -3.85
C GLY A 159 6.69 -39.54 -3.00
N MET A 160 5.53 -39.19 -3.56
CA MET A 160 4.38 -38.59 -2.87
C MET A 160 3.77 -39.51 -1.79
N PRO A 161 3.11 -38.98 -0.73
CA PRO A 161 1.83 -38.25 -0.81
C PRO A 161 1.89 -36.88 -0.09
N GLN A 162 1.17 -35.80 -0.41
CA GLN A 162 0.00 -35.54 -1.24
C GLN A 162 0.10 -34.08 -1.70
N THR A 163 -0.07 -33.86 -3.00
CA THR A 163 -0.39 -32.59 -3.67
C THR A 163 -1.80 -32.06 -3.35
N ALA A 164 -2.37 -32.43 -2.19
CA ALA A 164 -3.74 -32.08 -1.82
C ALA A 164 -3.88 -30.72 -1.11
N ASN A 165 -2.79 -30.14 -0.59
CA ASN A 165 -2.87 -28.94 0.28
C ASN A 165 -2.25 -27.66 -0.28
N LEU A 166 -1.72 -27.65 -1.51
CA LEU A 166 -1.24 -26.41 -2.14
C LEU A 166 -2.28 -25.82 -3.10
N SER A 167 -3.09 -26.65 -3.76
CA SER A 167 -4.22 -26.23 -4.61
C SER A 167 -5.35 -25.56 -3.82
N SER A 168 -5.55 -25.93 -2.55
CA SER A 168 -6.50 -25.25 -1.66
C SER A 168 -6.03 -23.86 -1.22
N VAL A 169 -4.71 -23.61 -1.19
CA VAL A 169 -4.12 -22.30 -0.85
C VAL A 169 -3.96 -21.42 -2.11
N LEU A 170 -3.68 -22.03 -3.26
CA LEU A 170 -3.60 -21.37 -4.57
C LEU A 170 -4.97 -20.84 -5.05
N SER A 171 -6.08 -21.38 -4.56
CA SER A 171 -7.43 -20.86 -4.81
C SER A 171 -7.77 -19.60 -3.99
N SER A 172 -6.95 -19.30 -2.97
CA SER A 172 -7.23 -18.24 -1.99
C SER A 172 -6.38 -16.98 -2.19
N THR A 173 -5.37 -17.01 -3.06
CA THR A 173 -4.43 -15.87 -3.25
C THR A 173 -4.20 -15.59 -4.73
N ALA A 174 -5.23 -15.04 -5.40
CA ALA A 174 -5.18 -14.72 -6.84
C ALA A 174 -4.15 -13.63 -7.23
N SER A 175 -3.44 -13.05 -6.26
CA SER A 175 -2.58 -11.87 -6.45
C SER A 175 -1.09 -12.12 -6.20
N LEU A 176 -0.72 -13.21 -5.51
CA LEU A 176 0.67 -13.50 -5.13
C LEU A 176 1.34 -14.39 -6.18
N THR A 177 2.58 -14.08 -6.56
CA THR A 177 3.36 -14.97 -7.41
C THR A 177 3.63 -16.29 -6.67
N PRO A 178 3.70 -17.45 -7.36
CA PRO A 178 4.04 -18.73 -6.73
C PRO A 178 5.34 -18.69 -5.89
N GLN A 179 6.28 -17.81 -6.27
CA GLN A 179 7.50 -17.54 -5.52
C GLN A 179 7.26 -16.83 -4.18
N ALA A 180 6.26 -15.95 -4.09
CA ALA A 180 5.89 -15.25 -2.85
C ALA A 180 5.36 -16.21 -1.76
N LEU A 181 4.76 -17.31 -2.19
CA LEU A 181 4.27 -18.37 -1.29
C LEU A 181 5.40 -19.28 -0.77
N LEU A 182 6.55 -19.29 -1.46
CA LEU A 182 7.69 -20.16 -1.14
C LEU A 182 8.82 -19.44 -0.42
N ASN A 183 8.95 -18.12 -0.62
CA ASN A 183 10.01 -17.33 -0.03
C ASN A 183 9.64 -16.81 1.36
N ARG A 184 10.45 -17.18 2.35
CA ARG A 184 10.38 -16.65 3.70
C ARG A 184 11.60 -15.79 3.98
N LEU A 185 11.37 -14.56 4.41
CA LEU A 185 12.45 -13.66 4.83
C LEU A 185 12.90 -14.03 6.24
N TRP A 186 14.20 -14.16 6.45
CA TRP A 186 14.82 -14.40 7.76
C TRP A 186 15.66 -13.19 8.12
N VAL A 187 15.31 -12.50 9.21
CA VAL A 187 16.03 -11.35 9.73
C VAL A 187 16.61 -11.72 11.09
N VAL A 188 17.90 -11.51 11.28
CA VAL A 188 18.60 -11.71 12.54
C VAL A 188 19.05 -10.35 13.04
N CYS A 189 18.54 -9.96 14.19
CA CYS A 189 18.90 -8.76 14.93
C CYS A 189 19.89 -9.16 16.03
N GLU A 190 21.12 -8.69 15.93
CA GLU A 190 22.17 -8.89 16.92
C GLU A 190 22.39 -7.62 17.72
N SER A 191 22.32 -7.68 19.05
CA SER A 191 22.55 -6.52 19.92
C SER A 191 23.60 -6.83 20.99
N ALA A 192 24.22 -5.79 21.55
CA ALA A 192 25.19 -5.95 22.64
C ALA A 192 24.52 -6.30 23.99
N TYR A 193 23.26 -5.92 24.15
CA TYR A 193 22.40 -6.19 25.31
C TYR A 193 20.98 -6.49 24.83
N SER A 194 20.19 -7.21 25.63
CA SER A 194 18.77 -7.48 25.33
C SER A 194 17.99 -6.15 25.33
N PRO A 195 17.49 -5.67 24.18
CA PRO A 195 16.71 -4.45 24.10
C PRO A 195 15.24 -4.77 24.43
N ASP A 196 14.44 -3.75 24.71
CA ASP A 196 13.01 -3.95 24.93
C ASP A 196 12.35 -4.59 23.70
N SER A 197 11.86 -5.82 23.88
CA SER A 197 11.21 -6.64 22.85
C SER A 197 9.98 -5.95 22.27
N THR A 198 9.22 -5.21 23.08
CA THR A 198 7.98 -4.54 22.61
C THR A 198 8.29 -3.43 21.61
N LEU A 199 9.26 -2.58 21.91
CA LEU A 199 9.67 -1.48 21.05
C LEU A 199 10.32 -1.97 19.75
N LEU A 200 11.13 -3.04 19.82
CA LEU A 200 11.77 -3.61 18.65
C LEU A 200 10.79 -4.33 17.72
N THR A 201 9.90 -5.13 18.28
CA THR A 201 8.94 -5.93 17.49
C THR A 201 8.00 -5.03 16.69
N GLU A 202 7.47 -3.97 17.30
CA GLU A 202 6.61 -3.00 16.62
C GLU A 202 7.38 -2.24 15.52
N THR A 203 8.55 -1.70 15.85
CA THR A 203 9.38 -0.93 14.90
C THR A 203 9.77 -1.77 13.68
N ILE A 204 10.21 -3.01 13.90
CA ILE A 204 10.61 -3.91 12.80
C ILE A 204 9.40 -4.31 11.96
N ALA A 205 8.28 -4.67 12.60
CA ALA A 205 7.08 -5.07 11.88
C ALA A 205 6.53 -3.93 11.02
N GLN A 206 6.47 -2.71 11.54
CA GLN A 206 6.02 -1.55 10.79
C GLN A 206 6.93 -1.25 9.60
N ARG A 207 8.25 -1.22 9.83
CA ARG A 207 9.23 -0.94 8.76
C ARG A 207 9.20 -1.97 7.64
N LEU A 208 9.02 -3.25 7.97
CA LEU A 208 8.90 -4.32 6.98
C LEU A 208 7.60 -4.23 6.18
N ARG A 209 6.48 -3.84 6.81
CA ARG A 209 5.20 -3.65 6.10
C ARG A 209 5.24 -2.41 5.20
N ASP A 210 5.86 -1.33 5.65
CA ASP A 210 6.03 -0.09 4.86
C ASP A 210 6.86 -0.29 3.58
N LEU A 211 7.72 -1.32 3.56
CA LEU A 211 8.49 -1.67 2.36
C LEU A 211 7.61 -2.26 1.25
N GLU A 212 6.45 -2.83 1.56
CA GLU A 212 5.59 -3.56 0.61
C GLU A 212 6.43 -4.56 -0.23
N LEU A 213 7.10 -5.49 0.46
CA LEU A 213 8.06 -6.40 -0.16
C LEU A 213 7.42 -7.27 -1.25
N ASP A 214 7.98 -7.22 -2.46
CA ASP A 214 7.59 -8.09 -3.57
C ASP A 214 8.11 -9.50 -3.32
N GLY A 215 7.23 -10.50 -3.39
CA GLY A 215 7.65 -11.90 -3.40
C GLY A 215 7.92 -12.51 -2.02
N PHE A 216 7.36 -11.97 -0.93
CA PHE A 216 7.39 -12.55 0.42
C PHE A 216 6.02 -12.49 1.07
N ARG A 217 5.58 -13.61 1.65
CA ARG A 217 4.35 -13.66 2.46
C ARG A 217 4.62 -13.43 3.95
N ASP A 218 5.75 -13.91 4.45
CA ASP A 218 6.11 -13.75 5.86
C ASP A 218 7.61 -13.53 6.08
N ALA A 219 7.92 -12.92 7.22
CA ALA A 219 9.26 -12.79 7.76
C ALA A 219 9.35 -13.42 9.14
N ILE A 220 10.48 -14.07 9.43
CA ILE A 220 10.85 -14.49 10.78
C ILE A 220 12.04 -13.66 11.24
N ILE A 221 11.87 -13.03 12.39
CA ILE A 221 12.82 -12.11 13.01
C ILE A 221 13.36 -12.81 14.25
N PHE A 222 14.68 -12.93 14.34
CA PHE A 222 15.39 -13.51 15.47
C PHE A 222 16.14 -12.41 16.20
N SER A 223 15.87 -12.22 17.49
CA SER A 223 16.72 -11.39 18.34
C SER A 223 17.78 -12.23 19.02
N ARG A 224 19.01 -11.75 19.08
CA ARG A 224 20.14 -12.47 19.65
C ARG A 224 21.13 -11.51 20.29
N VAL A 225 21.61 -11.85 21.48
CA VAL A 225 22.70 -11.11 22.12
C VAL A 225 24.04 -11.57 21.55
N ARG A 226 24.94 -10.61 21.33
CA ARG A 226 26.27 -10.88 20.76
C ARG A 226 27.05 -11.86 21.65
N GLY A 227 27.40 -13.02 21.09
CA GLY A 227 28.12 -14.09 21.78
C GLY A 227 27.24 -15.30 22.10
N GLU A 228 25.92 -15.18 21.98
CA GLU A 228 24.99 -16.30 22.13
C GLU A 228 24.71 -16.98 20.78
N THR A 229 24.42 -18.28 20.83
CA THR A 229 24.04 -19.06 19.63
C THR A 229 22.53 -19.19 19.46
N ASN A 230 21.77 -19.11 20.56
CA ASN A 230 20.32 -19.22 20.54
C ASN A 230 19.67 -17.84 20.42
N PRO A 231 18.56 -17.72 19.67
CA PRO A 231 17.78 -16.50 19.70
C PRO A 231 17.08 -16.35 21.05
N GLU A 232 17.08 -15.14 21.58
CA GLU A 232 16.36 -14.77 22.80
C GLU A 232 14.85 -14.81 22.56
N TRP A 233 14.42 -14.24 21.44
CA TRP A 233 13.03 -14.29 21.00
C TRP A 233 12.92 -14.38 19.47
N VAL A 234 11.77 -14.87 19.02
CA VAL A 234 11.43 -15.03 17.61
C VAL A 234 10.08 -14.38 17.33
N LEU A 235 10.02 -13.49 16.35
CA LEU A 235 8.80 -12.84 15.88
C LEU A 235 8.49 -13.29 14.46
N ARG A 236 7.22 -13.64 14.18
CA ARG A 236 6.73 -13.83 12.82
C ARG A 236 5.94 -12.59 12.40
N VAL A 237 6.32 -11.99 11.28
CA VAL A 237 5.64 -10.84 10.69
C VAL A 237 4.96 -11.28 9.40
N ASP A 238 3.66 -11.02 9.31
CA ASP A 238 2.91 -11.13 8.05
C ASP A 238 3.26 -9.93 7.16
N LEU A 239 3.75 -10.24 5.96
CA LEU A 239 4.16 -9.26 4.94
C LEU A 239 3.15 -9.17 3.79
N THR A 240 2.02 -9.88 3.88
CA THR A 240 0.96 -9.79 2.89
C THR A 240 0.56 -8.31 2.71
N PRO A 241 0.52 -7.78 1.48
CA PRO A 241 0.20 -6.37 1.26
C PRO A 241 -1.12 -5.98 1.93
N PRO A 242 -1.23 -4.81 2.59
CA PRO A 242 -2.44 -4.45 3.35
C PRO A 242 -3.73 -4.50 2.53
N LYS A 243 -3.66 -4.17 1.24
CA LYS A 243 -4.80 -4.26 0.31
C LYS A 243 -5.24 -5.68 0.03
N GLU A 244 -4.31 -6.64 0.02
CA GLU A 244 -4.62 -8.06 -0.16
C GLU A 244 -5.18 -8.64 1.14
N MET A 245 -4.58 -8.32 2.29
CA MET A 245 -5.12 -8.71 3.59
C MET A 245 -6.56 -8.23 3.77
N LEU A 246 -6.86 -6.97 3.41
CA LEU A 246 -8.22 -6.44 3.46
C LEU A 246 -9.19 -7.21 2.56
N LYS A 247 -8.76 -7.63 1.37
CA LYS A 247 -9.60 -8.45 0.46
C LYS A 247 -9.82 -9.85 1.01
N ASP A 248 -8.78 -10.46 1.57
CA ASP A 248 -8.89 -11.78 2.18
C ASP A 248 -9.84 -11.73 3.37
N TRP A 249 -9.65 -10.79 4.30
CA TRP A 249 -10.54 -10.60 5.44
C TRP A 249 -11.99 -10.34 4.99
N ALA A 250 -12.19 -9.50 3.98
CA ALA A 250 -13.51 -9.28 3.41
C ALA A 250 -14.12 -10.55 2.80
N ARG A 251 -13.31 -11.41 2.17
CA ARG A 251 -13.74 -12.73 1.66
C ARG A 251 -14.14 -13.67 2.80
N TRP A 252 -13.46 -13.60 3.94
CA TRP A 252 -13.84 -14.31 5.18
C TRP A 252 -15.04 -13.68 5.91
N GLY A 253 -15.73 -12.70 5.31
CA GLY A 253 -16.91 -12.07 5.89
C GLY A 253 -16.62 -11.01 6.96
N ASP A 254 -15.39 -10.49 7.02
CA ASP A 254 -15.05 -9.41 7.95
C ASP A 254 -15.75 -8.10 7.54
N ILE A 255 -16.64 -7.63 8.42
CA ILE A 255 -17.49 -6.46 8.18
C ILE A 255 -16.67 -5.18 8.11
N GLU A 256 -15.62 -5.04 8.92
CA GLU A 256 -14.80 -3.82 8.92
C GLU A 256 -14.00 -3.73 7.63
N ALA A 257 -13.42 -4.85 7.18
CA ALA A 257 -12.73 -4.94 5.91
C ALA A 257 -13.67 -4.65 4.73
N LEU A 258 -14.86 -5.25 4.70
CA LEU A 258 -15.90 -4.96 3.70
C LEU A 258 -16.27 -3.47 3.70
N THR A 259 -16.50 -2.89 4.86
CA THR A 259 -16.85 -1.47 5.02
C THR A 259 -15.75 -0.56 4.48
N ARG A 260 -14.49 -0.85 4.81
CA ARG A 260 -13.33 -0.08 4.30
C ARG A 260 -13.20 -0.18 2.79
N LEU A 261 -13.36 -1.37 2.21
CA LEU A 261 -13.30 -1.57 0.76
C LEU A 261 -14.45 -0.85 0.03
N MET A 262 -15.66 -0.88 0.58
CA MET A 262 -16.81 -0.17 0.02
C MET A 262 -16.61 1.35 0.08
N ASN A 263 -16.14 1.90 1.21
CA ASN A 263 -15.81 3.31 1.34
C ASN A 263 -14.72 3.74 0.33
N ASP A 264 -13.69 2.91 0.12
CA ASP A 264 -12.65 3.19 -0.89
C ASP A 264 -13.23 3.29 -2.31
N ALA A 265 -14.20 2.43 -2.65
CA ALA A 265 -14.85 2.40 -3.96
C ALA A 265 -15.79 3.59 -4.22
N VAL A 266 -16.40 4.17 -3.16
CA VAL A 266 -17.34 5.29 -3.29
C VAL A 266 -16.77 6.63 -2.84
N ARG A 267 -15.49 6.68 -2.48
CA ARG A 267 -14.80 7.90 -2.02
C ARG A 267 -14.99 9.09 -2.96
N ASP A 268 -14.92 8.86 -4.27
CA ASP A 268 -15.09 9.91 -5.28
C ASP A 268 -16.53 10.46 -5.36
N GLN A 269 -17.49 9.79 -4.72
CA GLN A 269 -18.90 10.19 -4.65
C GLN A 269 -19.21 10.99 -3.37
N GLY A 270 -18.26 11.10 -2.43
CA GLY A 270 -18.46 11.78 -1.15
C GLY A 270 -19.56 11.15 -0.30
N VAL A 271 -19.70 9.82 -0.40
CA VAL A 271 -20.65 9.01 0.37
C VAL A 271 -19.87 8.27 1.45
N GLU A 272 -20.42 8.27 2.66
CA GLU A 272 -19.91 7.47 3.77
C GLU A 272 -20.73 6.20 3.89
N ILE A 273 -20.04 5.06 3.99
CA ILE A 273 -20.65 3.75 4.12
C ILE A 273 -20.36 3.20 5.51
N SER A 274 -21.41 2.68 6.15
CA SER A 274 -21.32 1.87 7.36
C SER A 274 -22.04 0.55 7.12
N ALA A 275 -21.54 -0.54 7.70
CA ALA A 275 -22.16 -1.85 7.55
C ALA A 275 -22.28 -2.62 8.87
N THR A 276 -23.32 -3.43 8.98
CA THR A 276 -23.51 -4.43 10.03
C THR A 276 -24.07 -5.71 9.47
N LEU A 277 -23.68 -6.83 10.04
CA LEU A 277 -24.28 -8.11 9.76
C LEU A 277 -25.43 -8.35 10.74
N MET A 278 -26.60 -8.66 10.21
CA MET A 278 -27.73 -9.18 10.99
C MET A 278 -28.04 -10.57 10.44
N ASP A 279 -27.74 -11.59 11.25
CA ASP A 279 -27.80 -13.00 10.85
C ASP A 279 -26.89 -13.25 9.62
N ILE A 280 -27.47 -13.57 8.46
CA ILE A 280 -26.75 -13.80 7.18
C ILE A 280 -26.85 -12.61 6.21
N THR A 281 -27.43 -11.48 6.64
CA THR A 281 -27.66 -10.31 5.77
C THR A 281 -26.80 -9.13 6.20
N LEU A 282 -26.02 -8.60 5.25
CA LEU A 282 -25.24 -7.38 5.45
C LEU A 282 -26.10 -6.14 5.22
N HIS A 283 -26.39 -5.41 6.30
CA HIS A 283 -27.06 -4.12 6.24
C HIS A 283 -26.03 -3.02 6.04
N VAL A 284 -26.15 -2.28 4.94
CA VAL A 284 -25.21 -1.24 4.52
C VAL A 284 -25.94 0.09 4.45
N THR A 285 -25.54 1.07 5.26
CA THR A 285 -26.04 2.43 5.19
C THR A 285 -25.09 3.29 4.38
N ALA A 286 -25.64 3.98 3.39
CA ALA A 286 -24.92 4.93 2.55
C ALA A 286 -25.46 6.33 2.85
N GLN A 287 -24.64 7.16 3.49
CA GLN A 287 -25.04 8.46 4.00
C GLN A 287 -24.29 9.60 3.33
N ARG A 288 -25.02 10.67 3.03
CA ARG A 288 -24.50 11.93 2.49
C ARG A 288 -25.49 13.06 2.78
N GLU A 289 -25.04 14.32 2.72
CA GLU A 289 -25.91 15.50 2.89
C GLU A 289 -27.11 15.47 1.92
N THR A 290 -26.84 15.20 0.64
CA THR A 290 -27.85 14.90 -0.37
C THR A 290 -27.95 13.39 -0.56
N PRO A 291 -29.15 12.82 -0.70
CA PRO A 291 -29.32 11.38 -0.85
C PRO A 291 -28.44 10.85 -1.99
N PRO A 292 -27.66 9.78 -1.75
CA PRO A 292 -26.80 9.22 -2.77
C PRO A 292 -27.62 8.71 -3.95
N GLU A 293 -27.09 8.91 -5.16
CA GLU A 293 -27.71 8.41 -6.37
C GLU A 293 -27.62 6.88 -6.39
N LYS A 294 -28.79 6.23 -6.21
CA LYS A 294 -28.92 4.77 -6.06
C LYS A 294 -28.12 3.99 -7.11
N GLN A 295 -28.29 4.33 -8.38
CA GLN A 295 -27.70 3.57 -9.48
C GLN A 295 -26.17 3.71 -9.54
N ARG A 296 -25.65 4.89 -9.22
CA ARG A 296 -24.21 5.17 -9.22
C ARG A 296 -23.48 4.51 -8.06
N LEU A 297 -24.12 4.46 -6.88
CA LEU A 297 -23.60 3.77 -5.72
C LEU A 297 -23.54 2.26 -5.96
N LEU A 298 -24.66 1.68 -6.41
CA LEU A 298 -24.75 0.24 -6.68
C LEU A 298 -23.79 -0.19 -7.78
N ALA A 299 -23.60 0.63 -8.82
CA ALA A 299 -22.62 0.35 -9.87
C ALA A 299 -21.16 0.30 -9.37
N ALA A 300 -20.85 0.94 -8.23
CA ALA A 300 -19.52 0.90 -7.62
C ALA A 300 -19.37 -0.27 -6.65
N ILE A 301 -20.39 -0.56 -5.84
CA ILE A 301 -20.31 -1.57 -4.78
C ILE A 301 -20.61 -2.98 -5.31
N ALA A 302 -21.60 -3.14 -6.19
CA ALA A 302 -22.03 -4.47 -6.64
C ALA A 302 -20.91 -5.30 -7.28
N PRO A 303 -20.11 -4.76 -8.23
CA PRO A 303 -19.01 -5.52 -8.82
C PRO A 303 -17.91 -5.86 -7.80
N LEU A 304 -17.68 -4.99 -6.81
CA LEU A 304 -16.70 -5.20 -5.75
C LEU A 304 -17.11 -6.39 -4.88
N ILE A 305 -18.35 -6.41 -4.40
CA ILE A 305 -18.86 -7.47 -3.53
C ILE A 305 -18.96 -8.80 -4.29
N ASP A 306 -19.37 -8.77 -5.55
CA ASP A 306 -19.40 -9.96 -6.41
C ASP A 306 -18.00 -10.57 -6.61
N THR A 307 -16.98 -9.70 -6.80
CA THR A 307 -15.57 -10.13 -6.91
C THR A 307 -15.02 -10.68 -5.59
N ILE A 308 -15.40 -10.08 -4.45
CA ILE A 308 -14.94 -10.53 -3.13
C ILE A 308 -15.61 -11.86 -2.74
N ALA A 309 -16.90 -12.01 -3.06
CA ALA A 309 -17.74 -13.15 -2.70
C ALA A 309 -17.62 -13.52 -1.21
N PRO A 310 -18.09 -12.64 -0.30
CA PRO A 310 -17.92 -12.83 1.14
C PRO A 310 -18.62 -14.12 1.62
N GLN A 311 -17.87 -14.95 2.32
CA GLN A 311 -18.34 -16.19 2.92
C GLN A 311 -19.26 -15.91 4.13
N GLY A 312 -20.32 -16.69 4.28
CA GLY A 312 -21.31 -16.59 5.36
C GLY A 312 -22.33 -15.46 5.21
N ILE A 313 -22.21 -14.61 4.18
CA ILE A 313 -23.12 -13.48 3.94
C ILE A 313 -23.94 -13.74 2.67
N HIS A 314 -25.23 -14.03 2.83
CA HIS A 314 -26.10 -14.48 1.74
C HIS A 314 -26.79 -13.33 1.01
N ALA A 315 -26.97 -12.19 1.68
CA ALA A 315 -27.65 -11.04 1.10
C ALA A 315 -27.07 -9.73 1.64
N MET A 316 -27.31 -8.66 0.89
CA MET A 316 -26.97 -7.31 1.28
C MET A 316 -28.18 -6.39 1.10
N ALA A 317 -28.50 -5.62 2.14
CA ALA A 317 -29.52 -4.58 2.12
C ALA A 317 -28.84 -3.21 2.18
N VAL A 318 -28.94 -2.43 1.11
CA VAL A 318 -28.34 -1.10 0.99
C VAL A 318 -29.39 -0.02 1.21
N TYR A 319 -29.13 0.89 2.14
CA TYR A 319 -30.02 1.98 2.54
C TYR A 319 -29.41 3.32 2.12
N GLY A 320 -30.12 4.10 1.30
CA GLY A 320 -29.73 5.47 0.96
C GLY A 320 -30.31 6.47 1.94
N LEU A 321 -29.44 7.21 2.64
CA LEU A 321 -29.84 8.17 3.68
C LEU A 321 -29.48 9.60 3.27
N SER A 322 -30.32 10.56 3.71
CA SER A 322 -30.04 11.99 3.62
C SER A 322 -29.76 12.53 5.02
N GLY A 323 -28.64 13.21 5.23
CA GLY A 323 -28.33 13.87 6.49
C GLY A 323 -26.84 13.95 6.78
N SER A 324 -26.46 14.80 7.73
CA SER A 324 -25.07 14.94 8.18
C SER A 324 -24.56 13.60 8.72
N PRO A 325 -23.34 13.16 8.34
CA PRO A 325 -22.74 11.94 8.87
C PRO A 325 -22.75 11.98 10.41
N ASN A 326 -23.27 10.92 11.03
CA ASN A 326 -23.43 10.88 12.48
C ASN A 326 -22.06 10.59 13.13
N PRO A 327 -21.53 11.47 14.00
CA PRO A 327 -20.21 11.26 14.62
C PRO A 327 -20.16 10.10 15.63
N MET A 328 -21.28 9.43 15.91
CA MET A 328 -21.31 8.14 16.59
C MET A 328 -21.73 7.02 15.63
N PRO A 329 -20.86 6.02 15.37
CA PRO A 329 -21.14 4.91 14.46
C PRO A 329 -22.03 3.82 15.07
N HIS A 330 -22.82 4.13 16.10
CA HIS A 330 -23.81 3.19 16.62
C HIS A 330 -25.04 3.20 15.70
N LEU A 331 -25.19 2.11 14.95
CA LEU A 331 -26.24 1.92 13.96
C LEU A 331 -27.62 2.13 14.55
N SER A 332 -28.30 3.13 14.03
CA SER A 332 -29.76 3.15 13.97
C SER A 332 -30.09 3.03 12.49
N ILE A 333 -30.57 1.86 12.04
CA ILE A 333 -31.23 1.77 10.74
C ILE A 333 -32.42 2.73 10.86
N PRO A 334 -32.45 3.85 10.11
CA PRO A 334 -33.49 4.83 10.34
C PRO A 334 -34.83 4.27 9.89
N ASP A 335 -35.90 4.62 10.60
CA ASP A 335 -37.27 4.19 10.31
C ASP A 335 -37.77 4.65 8.92
N SER A 336 -37.03 5.50 8.21
CA SER A 336 -37.41 6.04 6.88
C SER A 336 -36.19 6.32 5.99
N PRO A 337 -35.57 5.29 5.37
CA PRO A 337 -34.56 5.48 4.34
C PRO A 337 -35.18 6.09 3.08
N VAL A 338 -34.41 6.88 2.32
CA VAL A 338 -34.88 7.47 1.06
C VAL A 338 -35.14 6.39 0.02
N TRP A 339 -34.28 5.39 0.00
CA TRP A 339 -34.45 4.20 -0.81
C TRP A 339 -33.76 3.02 -0.15
N VAL A 340 -34.25 1.82 -0.45
CA VAL A 340 -33.66 0.54 -0.05
C VAL A 340 -33.42 -0.28 -1.31
N GLN A 341 -32.30 -0.99 -1.33
CA GLN A 341 -32.01 -2.01 -2.34
C GLN A 341 -31.61 -3.29 -1.65
N TRP A 342 -32.32 -4.37 -1.97
CA TRP A 342 -31.90 -5.73 -1.64
C TRP A 342 -31.09 -6.32 -2.77
N MET A 343 -30.05 -7.08 -2.44
CA MET A 343 -29.32 -7.89 -3.41
C MET A 343 -28.86 -9.19 -2.78
N ASP A 344 -28.98 -10.26 -3.55
CA ASP A 344 -28.44 -11.55 -3.18
C ASP A 344 -26.94 -11.59 -3.45
N LEU A 345 -26.20 -12.26 -2.57
CA LEU A 345 -24.75 -12.42 -2.68
C LEU A 345 -24.39 -13.87 -3.06
N PRO A 346 -23.17 -14.10 -3.59
CA PRO A 346 -22.76 -15.43 -4.08
C PRO A 346 -22.94 -16.58 -3.07
N ALA A 347 -22.83 -16.32 -1.76
CA ALA A 347 -23.00 -17.36 -0.73
C ALA A 347 -24.43 -17.93 -0.64
N LYS A 348 -25.44 -17.22 -1.18
CA LYS A 348 -26.81 -17.75 -1.28
C LYS A 348 -26.93 -18.88 -2.29
N GLU A 349 -26.16 -18.81 -3.37
CA GLU A 349 -26.21 -19.77 -4.49
C GLU A 349 -25.10 -20.82 -4.43
N HIS A 350 -23.99 -20.52 -3.74
CA HIS A 350 -22.83 -21.39 -3.63
C HIS A 350 -22.67 -21.96 -2.21
N PRO A 351 -23.01 -23.25 -1.98
CA PRO A 351 -22.92 -23.89 -0.67
C PRO A 351 -21.50 -23.88 -0.06
N ALA A 352 -20.46 -23.81 -0.88
CA ALA A 352 -19.08 -23.72 -0.41
C ALA A 352 -18.77 -22.38 0.30
N LEU A 353 -19.61 -21.36 0.11
CA LEU A 353 -19.48 -20.03 0.71
C LEU A 353 -20.55 -19.78 1.79
N SER A 354 -21.45 -20.72 2.07
CA SER A 354 -22.58 -20.48 2.99
C SER A 354 -22.21 -20.60 4.47
N GLU A 355 -21.15 -21.34 4.80
CA GLU A 355 -20.71 -21.47 6.20
C GLU A 355 -20.02 -20.19 6.67
N SER A 356 -20.54 -19.59 7.75
CA SER A 356 -19.88 -18.49 8.45
C SER A 356 -18.63 -18.98 9.17
N THR A 357 -17.57 -18.19 9.12
CA THR A 357 -16.33 -18.43 9.87
C THR A 357 -16.31 -17.72 11.23
N ARG A 358 -17.44 -17.15 11.64
CA ARG A 358 -17.70 -16.64 12.98
C ARG A 358 -18.54 -17.66 13.74
N ASP A 359 -17.90 -18.34 14.70
CA ASP A 359 -18.54 -19.10 15.78
C ASP A 359 -18.98 -18.16 16.92
#